data_AF-H5XYU5-F1
#
_entry.id   AF-H5XYU5-F1
#
_cell.length_a   1.000
_cell.length_b   1.000
_cell.length_c   1.000
_cell.angle_alpha   90.00
_cell.angle_beta   90.00
_cell.angle_gamma   90.00
#
_symmetry.space_group_name_H-M   'P 1'
#
loop_
_entity.id
_entity.type
_entity.pdbx_description
1 polymer ?
#
loop_
_entity_poly.entity_id
_entity_poly.type
_entity_poly.pdbx_seq_one_letter_code
_entity_poly.pdbx_strand_id
1 'polypeptide(L)' 'MMNRVEILRLQREKVLANILTDNANRAKWLTELMDIDDEIEEMAKEKLKVN' A
#
# COMPACT_ATOMS: atom_id res chain seq x y z
N MET A 1 -10.34 1.06 -16.83
CA MET A 1 -8.97 1.26 -16.34
C MET A 1 -9.09 1.40 -14.82
N MET A 2 -8.44 0.56 -14.02
CA MET A 2 -8.53 0.66 -12.55
C MET A 2 -7.92 1.98 -12.07
N ASN A 3 -8.52 2.58 -11.04
CA ASN A 3 -7.95 3.79 -10.44
C ASN A 3 -6.72 3.44 -9.61
N ARG A 4 -5.81 4.40 -9.40
CA ARG A 4 -4.55 4.17 -8.68
C ARG A 4 -4.76 3.60 -7.27
N VAL A 5 -5.83 4.03 -6.59
CA VAL A 5 -6.21 3.55 -5.24
C VAL A 5 -6.54 2.05 -5.25
N GLU A 6 -7.29 1.58 -6.25
CA GLU A 6 -7.63 0.16 -6.40
C GLU A 6 -6.38 -0.70 -6.64
N ILE A 7 -5.45 -0.18 -7.45
CA ILE A 7 -4.17 -0.86 -7.68
C ILE A 7 -3.37 -0.96 -6.38
N LEU A 8 -3.26 0.13 -5.62
CA LEU A 8 -2.56 0.13 -4.33
C LEU A 8 -3.19 -0.81 -3.31
N ARG A 9 -4.53 -0.88 -3.25
CA ARG A 9 -5.23 -1.85 -2.39
C ARG A 9 -4.88 -3.29 -2.73
N LEU A 10 -4.86 -3.65 -4.01
CA LEU A 10 -4.45 -4.98 -4.46
C LEU A 10 -2.96 -5.27 -4.17
N GLN A 11 -2.08 -4.26 -4.28
CA GLN A 11 -0.67 -4.40 -3.90
C GLN A 11 -0.53 -4.64 -2.40
N ARG A 12 -1.27 -3.89 -1.58
CA ARG A 12 -1.32 -4.03 -0.12
C ARG A 12 -1.71 -5.45 0.31
N GLU A 13 -2.75 -6.01 -0.29
CA GLU A 13 -3.20 -7.38 -0.02
C GLU A 13 -2.12 -8.41 -0.33
N LYS A 14 -1.40 -8.26 -1.44
CA LYS A 14 -0.27 -9.14 -1.79
C LYS A 14 0.87 -9.03 -0.79
N VAL A 15 1.23 -7.82 -0.38
CA VAL A 15 2.28 -7.59 0.62
C VAL A 15 1.89 -8.22 1.96
N LEU A 16 0.64 -8.08 2.40
CA LEU A 16 0.14 -8.71 3.63
C LEU A 16 0.23 -10.24 3.56
N ALA A 17 -0.11 -10.85 2.42
CA ALA A 17 0.06 -12.29 2.22
C ALA A 17 1.54 -12.71 2.31
N ASN A 18 2.46 -11.91 1.75
CA ASN A 18 3.90 -12.16 1.83
C ASN A 18 4.44 -12.00 3.26
N ILE A 19 3.96 -11.04 4.06
CA ILE A 19 4.36 -10.88 5.47
C ILE A 19 4.07 -12.14 6.29
N LEU A 20 2.96 -12.82 5.99
CA LEU A 20 2.54 -14.03 6.69
C LEU A 20 3.33 -15.28 6.26
N THR A 21 3.88 -15.29 5.06
CA THR A 21 4.45 -16.49 4.43
C THR A 21 5.96 -16.44 4.26
N ASP A 22 6.55 -15.25 4.09
CA ASP A 22 7.97 -15.02 3.88
C ASP A 22 8.59 -14.23 5.06
N ASN A 23 8.91 -14.98 6.12
CA ASN A 23 9.48 -14.41 7.33
C ASN A 23 10.94 -13.92 7.13
N ALA A 24 11.65 -14.49 6.15
CA ALA A 24 13.03 -14.10 5.84
C ALA A 24 13.13 -12.68 5.30
N ASN A 25 12.14 -12.24 4.53
CA ASN A 25 12.06 -10.88 4.00
C ASN A 25 11.03 -10.00 4.71
N ARG A 26 10.64 -10.35 5.95
CA ARG A 26 9.59 -9.62 6.70
C ARG A 26 9.85 -8.12 6.77
N ALA A 27 11.10 -7.70 7.00
CA ALA A 27 11.46 -6.29 7.05
C ALA A 27 11.19 -5.56 5.72
N LYS A 28 11.56 -6.18 4.60
CA LYS A 28 11.28 -5.65 3.26
C LYS A 28 9.77 -5.50 3.04
N TRP A 29 8.99 -6.52 3.37
CA TRP A 29 7.54 -6.48 3.19
C TRP A 29 6.86 -5.44 4.08
N LEU A 30 7.36 -5.23 5.29
CA LEU A 30 6.88 -4.16 6.17
C LEU A 30 7.22 -2.76 5.61
N THR A 31 8.40 -2.57 5.04
CA THR A 31 8.75 -1.32 4.35
C THR A 31 7.83 -1.07 3.16
N GLU A 32 7.62 -2.08 2.31
CA GLU A 32 6.75 -1.96 1.14
C GLU A 32 5.28 -1.69 1.54
N LEU A 33 4.82 -2.24 2.67
CA LEU A 33 3.50 -1.93 3.24
C LEU A 33 3.39 -0.48 3.68
N MET A 34 4.42 0.07 4.32
CA MET A 34 4.48 1.46 4.76
C MET A 34 4.45 2.41 3.57
N ASP A 35 5.25 2.15 2.54
CA ASP A 35 5.27 2.96 1.31
C ASP A 35 3.89 3.01 0.63
N ILE A 36 3.17 1.88 0.60
CA ILE A 36 1.81 1.80 0.04
C ILE A 36 0.80 2.59 0.89
N ASP A 37 0.85 2.45 2.21
CA ASP A 37 -0.06 3.14 3.12
C ASP A 37 0.16 4.67 3.07
N ASP A 38 1.42 5.13 2.97
CA ASP A 38 1.79 6.54 2.79
C ASP A 38 1.23 7.12 1.48
N GLU A 39 1.36 6.40 0.36
CA GLU A 39 0.82 6.86 -0.94
C GLU A 39 -0.71 6.96 -0.92
N ILE A 40 -1.39 6.00 -0.28
CA ILE A 40 -2.85 6.05 -0.10
C ILE A 40 -3.25 7.27 0.75
N GLU A 41 -2.51 7.55 1.82
CA GLU A 41 -2.76 8.70 2.69
C GLU A 41 -2.52 10.03 1.96
N GLU A 42 -1.46 10.13 1.16
CA GLU A 42 -1.15 11.32 0.37
C GLU A 42 -2.26 11.62 -0.64
N MET A 43 -2.69 10.62 -1.41
CA MET A 43 -3.81 10.79 -2.34
C MET A 43 -5.13 11.15 -1.64
N ALA A 44 -5.36 10.65 -0.42
CA ALA A 44 -6.53 11.02 0.36
C ALA A 44 -6.44 12.50 0.81
N LYS A 45 -5.27 12.96 1.24
CA LYS A 45 -5.01 14.37 1.57
C LYS A 45 -5.18 15.30 0.37
N GLU A 46 -4.67 14.90 -0.80
CA GLU A 46 -4.83 15.67 -2.03
C GLU A 46 -6.31 15.83 -2.42
N LYS A 47 -7.11 14.75 -2.32
CA LYS A 47 -8.55 14.84 -2.56
C LYS A 47 -9.28 15.79 -1.60
N LEU A 48 -8.84 15.88 -0.35
CA LEU A 48 -9.41 16.79 0.65
C LEU A 48 -9.01 18.25 0.44
N LYS A 49 -7.86 18.53 -0.19
CA LYS A 49 -7.41 19.89 -0.50
C LYS A 49 -8.10 20.52 -1.73
N VAL A 50 -8.71 19.69 -2.56
CA VAL A 50 -9.35 20.12 -3.83
C VAL A 50 -10.86 20.41 -3.66
N ASN A 51 -11.41 20.15 -2.47
CA ASN A 51 -12.78 20.55 -2.07
C ASN A 51 -12.75 21.86 -1.25
#